data_AF-A0A8T3PLC1-F1
#
_entry.id   AF-A0A8T3PLC1-F1
#
_cell.length_a   1.000
_cell.length_b   1.000
_cell.length_c   1.000
_cell.angle_alpha   90.00
_cell.angle_beta   90.00
_cell.angle_gamma   90.00
#
_symmetry.space_group_name_H-M   'P 1'
#
loop_
_entity.id
_entity.type
_entity.pdbx_description
1 polymer ?
#
loop_
_entity_poly.entity_id
_entity_poly.type
_entity_poly.pdbx_seq_one_letter_code
_entity_poly.pdbx_strand_id
1 'polypeptide(L)'
;MPYARGDWGVGSDLDLIALVREAGEPFERRALSWDLTPLPVPADFLVYTEAEWRRLLDTGSRFAETVMREAVWVHPQPAKRDSFVPSLV
;
A
#
# COMPACT_ATOMS: atom_id res chain seq x y z
N MET A 1 -1.20 10.44 -1.38
CA MET A 1 -0.42 9.81 -0.29
C MET A 1 0.69 10.75 0.16
N PRO A 2 0.45 11.61 1.16
CA PRO A 2 1.38 12.69 1.52
C PRO A 2 2.78 12.22 1.92
N TYR A 3 2.86 11.12 2.69
CA TYR A 3 4.14 10.53 3.07
C TYR A 3 4.92 9.97 1.88
N ALA A 4 4.23 9.34 0.92
CA ALA A 4 4.87 8.76 -0.25
C ALA A 4 5.45 9.83 -1.19
N ARG A 5 4.76 10.97 -1.33
CA ARG A 5 5.21 12.12 -2.12
C ARG A 5 6.20 13.03 -1.38
N GLY A 6 6.27 12.94 -0.05
CA GLY A 6 7.14 13.78 0.78
C GLY A 6 6.59 15.18 1.06
N ASP A 7 5.30 15.42 0.82
CA ASP A 7 4.59 16.68 1.06
C ASP A 7 3.65 16.62 2.28
N TRP A 8 3.97 15.77 3.27
CA TRP A 8 3.20 15.61 4.50
C TRP A 8 3.32 16.83 5.43
N GLY A 9 2.28 17.04 6.25
CA GLY A 9 2.21 18.11 7.25
C GLY A 9 1.64 17.63 8.59
N VAL A 10 1.42 18.57 9.51
CA VAL A 10 0.78 18.27 10.80
C VAL A 10 -0.62 17.72 10.56
N GLY A 11 -0.93 16.59 11.19
CA GLY A 11 -2.22 15.92 11.06
C GLY A 11 -2.35 15.00 9.85
N SER A 12 -1.30 14.85 9.02
CA SER A 12 -1.27 13.81 7.99
C SER A 12 -1.12 12.42 8.62
N ASP A 13 -1.90 11.48 8.12
CA ASP A 13 -1.81 10.05 8.35
C ASP A 13 -0.86 9.36 7.37
N LEU A 14 -0.47 8.13 7.70
CA LEU A 14 0.33 7.26 6.85
C LEU A 14 -0.57 6.24 6.13
N ASP A 15 -0.62 6.30 4.81
CA ASP A 15 -1.27 5.28 3.99
C ASP A 15 -0.33 4.09 3.76
N LEU A 16 -0.72 2.89 4.18
CA LEU A 16 0.02 1.65 3.97
C LEU A 16 -0.79 0.65 3.13
N ILE A 17 -0.10 -0.03 2.21
CA ILE A 17 -0.67 -1.14 1.43
C ILE A 17 0.31 -2.32 1.52
N ALA A 18 -0.19 -3.47 1.96
CA ALA A 18 0.53 -4.73 1.88
C ALA A 18 -0.06 -5.60 0.77
N LEU A 19 0.83 -6.15 -0.07
CA LEU A 19 0.49 -7.20 -1.02
C LEU A 19 0.94 -8.55 -0.44
N VAL A 20 -0.01 -9.43 -0.17
CA VAL A 20 0.24 -10.80 0.28
C VAL A 20 -0.17 -11.79 -0.81
N ARG A 21 0.38 -13.00 -0.76
CA ARG A 21 0.00 -14.04 -1.73
C ARG A 21 -1.47 -14.42 -1.62
N GLU A 22 -1.92 -14.65 -0.40
CA GLU A 22 -3.27 -15.11 -0.06
C GLU A 22 -3.65 -14.63 1.34
N ALA A 23 -4.95 -14.62 1.64
CA ALA A 23 -5.49 -14.28 2.95
C ALA A 23 -6.78 -15.07 3.19
N GLY A 24 -6.93 -15.64 4.40
CA GLY A 24 -8.13 -16.37 4.81
C GLY A 24 -9.25 -15.50 5.35
N GLU A 25 -8.92 -14.30 5.85
CA GLU A 25 -9.89 -13.35 6.40
C GLU A 25 -10.52 -12.47 5.29
N PRO A 26 -11.75 -11.97 5.48
CA PRO A 26 -12.35 -10.93 4.65
C PRO A 26 -11.48 -9.68 4.58
N PHE A 27 -11.51 -8.97 3.45
CA PHE A 27 -10.64 -7.82 3.16
C PHE A 27 -10.60 -6.80 4.31
N GLU A 28 -11.77 -6.46 4.85
CA GLU A 28 -11.96 -5.43 5.90
C GLU A 28 -11.37 -5.85 7.25
N ARG A 29 -11.13 -7.13 7.48
CA ARG A 29 -10.62 -7.67 8.76
C ARG A 29 -9.12 -7.92 8.76
N ARG A 30 -8.47 -8.00 7.60
CA ARG A 30 -7.06 -8.38 7.49
C ARG A 30 -6.12 -7.41 8.20
N ALA A 31 -6.46 -6.11 8.20
CA ALA A 31 -5.68 -5.10 8.89
C ALA A 31 -5.67 -5.30 10.42
N LEU A 32 -6.71 -5.92 10.99
CA LEU A 32 -6.82 -6.15 12.44
C LEU A 32 -5.75 -7.10 13.00
N SER A 33 -5.11 -7.89 12.13
CA SER A 33 -4.03 -8.79 12.53
C SER A 33 -2.67 -8.09 12.70
N TRP A 34 -2.61 -6.78 12.48
CA TRP A 34 -1.36 -6.01 12.51
C TRP A 34 -1.38 -4.97 13.62
N ASP A 35 -0.30 -4.94 14.41
CA ASP A 35 -0.09 -3.89 15.40
C ASP A 35 0.63 -2.71 14.76
N LEU A 36 -0.12 -1.65 14.49
CA LEU A 36 0.38 -0.38 13.94
C LEU A 36 0.64 0.67 15.03
N THR A 37 0.38 0.35 16.30
CA THR A 37 0.60 1.28 17.43
C THR A 37 2.06 1.72 17.63
N PRO A 38 3.09 0.98 17.17
CA PRO A 38 4.47 1.48 17.21
C PRO A 38 4.75 2.63 16.23
N LEU A 39 3.86 2.91 15.27
CA LEU A 39 4.06 4.02 14.33
C LEU A 39 3.85 5.37 15.04
N PRO A 40 4.69 6.37 14.77
CA PRO A 40 4.62 7.67 15.45
C PRO A 40 3.44 8.54 14.99
N VAL A 41 2.68 8.07 14.00
CA VAL A 41 1.54 8.77 13.39
C VAL A 41 0.40 7.77 13.11
N PRO A 42 -0.86 8.23 13.05
CA PRO A 42 -1.97 7.40 12.62
C PRO A 42 -1.69 6.77 11.25
N ALA A 43 -2.13 5.53 11.05
CA ALA A 43 -1.93 4.82 9.81
C ALA A 43 -3.20 4.10 9.38
N ASP A 44 -3.53 4.27 8.09
CA ASP A 44 -4.54 3.48 7.41
C ASP A 44 -3.84 2.33 6.69
N PHE A 45 -4.37 1.11 6.80
CA PHE A 45 -3.71 -0.08 6.27
C PHE A 45 -4.65 -0.98 5.49
N LEU A 46 -4.29 -1.23 4.23
CA LEU A 46 -5.01 -2.14 3.34
C LEU A 46 -4.14 -3.36 3.02
N VAL A 47 -4.74 -4.55 3.13
CA VAL A 47 -4.07 -5.83 2.84
C VAL A 47 -4.75 -6.50 1.66
N TYR A 48 -4.12 -6.37 0.48
CA TYR A 48 -4.57 -7.02 -0.74
C TYR A 48 -3.87 -8.36 -0.93
N THR A 49 -4.63 -9.36 -1.40
CA THR A 49 -4.02 -10.50 -2.06
C THR A 49 -3.53 -10.11 -3.45
N GLU A 50 -2.55 -10.82 -4.00
CA GLU A 50 -2.09 -10.61 -5.37
C GLU A 50 -3.24 -10.67 -6.39
N ALA A 51 -4.21 -11.56 -6.20
CA ALA A 51 -5.35 -11.71 -7.10
C ALA A 51 -6.31 -10.51 -7.04
N GLU A 52 -6.56 -9.97 -5.84
CA GLU A 52 -7.37 -8.77 -5.69
C GLU A 52 -6.64 -7.53 -6.21
N TRP A 53 -5.33 -7.45 -5.98
CA TRP A 53 -4.50 -6.37 -6.50
C TRP A 53 -4.56 -6.29 -8.02
N ARG A 54 -4.38 -7.42 -8.72
CA ARG A 54 -4.53 -7.48 -10.18
C ARG A 54 -5.91 -7.01 -10.62
N ARG A 55 -6.99 -7.53 -10.01
CA ARG A 55 -8.36 -7.09 -10.32
C ARG A 55 -8.57 -5.60 -10.09
N LEU A 56 -8.00 -5.04 -9.02
CA LEU A 56 -8.08 -3.62 -8.73
C LEU A 56 -7.39 -2.80 -9.82
N LEU A 57 -6.21 -3.23 -10.31
CA LEU A 57 -5.54 -2.57 -11.43
C LEU A 57 -6.36 -2.66 -12.72
N ASP A 58 -6.98 -3.82 -12.99
CA ASP A 58 -7.82 -4.03 -14.17
C ASP A 58 -9.07 -3.14 -14.19
N THR A 59 -9.56 -2.69 -13.02
CA THR A 59 -10.70 -1.76 -12.97
C THR A 59 -10.38 -0.37 -13.51
N GLY A 60 -9.11 0.01 -13.59
CA GLY A 60 -8.72 1.37 -13.95
C GLY A 60 -9.25 2.43 -12.98
N SER A 61 -9.51 2.07 -11.71
CA SER A 61 -10.06 3.01 -10.75
C SER A 61 -9.08 4.15 -10.43
N ARG A 62 -9.59 5.35 -10.12
CA ARG A 62 -8.77 6.50 -9.68
C ARG A 62 -7.87 6.15 -8.48
N PHE A 63 -8.35 5.26 -7.60
CA PHE A 63 -7.55 4.77 -6.50
C PHE A 63 -6.33 3.99 -7.00
N ALA A 64 -6.54 3.00 -7.88
CA ALA A 64 -5.46 2.23 -8.50
C ALA A 64 -4.44 3.14 -9.20
N GLU A 65 -4.92 4.09 -10.01
CA GLU A 65 -4.06 5.07 -10.69
C GLU A 65 -3.23 5.92 -9.72
N THR A 66 -3.83 6.32 -8.60
CA THR A 66 -3.17 7.14 -7.58
C THR A 66 -2.09 6.33 -6.85
N VAL A 67 -2.39 5.09 -6.46
CA VAL A 67 -1.38 4.21 -5.83
C VAL A 67 -0.24 3.94 -6.79
N MET A 68 -0.52 3.58 -8.04
CA MET A 68 0.52 3.28 -9.03
C MET A 68 1.43 4.48 -9.35
N ARG A 69 0.90 5.70 -9.25
CA ARG A 69 1.67 6.93 -9.49
C ARG A 69 2.46 7.40 -8.27
N GLU A 70 1.89 7.24 -7.07
CA GLU A 70 2.39 7.94 -5.87
C GLU A 70 3.04 7.03 -4.84
N ALA A 71 2.68 5.74 -4.79
CA ALA A 71 3.16 4.85 -3.74
C ALA A 71 4.65 4.53 -3.91
N VAL A 72 5.33 4.36 -2.77
CA VAL A 72 6.74 3.98 -2.72
C VAL A 72 6.86 2.60 -2.07
N TRP A 73 7.58 1.70 -2.72
CA TRP A 73 7.91 0.39 -2.16
C TRP A 73 8.88 0.54 -0.99
N VAL A 74 8.43 0.11 0.20
CA VAL A 74 9.26 0.09 1.43
C VAL A 74 9.73 -1.31 1.78
N HIS A 75 9.03 -2.36 1.33
CA HIS A 75 9.38 -3.75 1.55
C HIS A 75 8.90 -4.68 0.41
N PRO A 76 9.74 -5.62 -0.08
CA PRO A 76 11.19 -5.64 0.10
C PRO A 76 11.78 -4.33 -0.44
N GLN A 77 12.77 -3.77 0.26
CA GLN A 77 13.35 -2.50 -0.17
C GLN A 77 14.05 -2.73 -1.52
N PRO A 78 13.63 -2.06 -2.60
CA PRO A 78 14.27 -2.22 -3.88
C PRO A 78 15.71 -1.70 -3.79
N ALA A 79 16.65 -2.37 -4.46
CA ALA A 79 18.08 -2.06 -4.36
C ALA A 79 18.44 -0.61 -4.74
N LYS A 80 17.56 0.11 -5.46
CA LYS A 80 17.57 1.56 -5.70
C LYS A 80 16.14 2.07 -5.91
N ARG A 81 15.88 3.32 -5.49
CA ARG A 81 14.60 4.04 -5.63
C ARG A 81 14.08 4.13 -7.08
N ASP A 82 14.96 4.07 -8.08
CA ASP A 82 14.61 4.32 -9.49
C ASP A 82 14.37 3.05 -10.32
N SER A 83 14.48 1.86 -9.74
CA SER A 83 14.60 0.62 -10.54
C SER A 83 13.59 -0.48 -10.21
N PHE A 84 12.50 -0.20 -9.50
CA PHE A 84 11.50 -1.22 -9.20
C PHE A 84 10.09 -0.78 -9.55
N VAL A 85 9.70 -1.07 -10.78
CA VAL A 85 8.30 -1.34 -11.13
C VAL A 85 8.20 -2.86 -11.12
N PRO A 86 7.55 -3.50 -10.12
CA PRO A 86 7.39 -4.95 -10.14
C PRO A 86 6.64 -5.33 -11.42
N SER A 87 7.12 -6.37 -12.09
CA SER A 87 6.55 -6.97 -13.32
C SER A 87 5.21 -7.67 -13.07
N LEU A 88 4.37 -7.13 -12.19
CA LEU A 88 3.01 -7.55 -11.89
C LEU A 88 1.99 -6.83 -12.77
N VAL A 89 2.38 -6.53 -14.00
CA VAL A 89 1.51 -6.17 -15.12
C VAL A 89 1.75 -7.18 -16.24
#